data_AF-A0AA96SZ28-F1
#
_entry.id   AF-A0AA96SZ28-F1
#
_cell.length_a   1.000
_cell.length_b   1.000
_cell.length_c   1.000
_cell.angle_alpha   90.00
_cell.angle_beta   90.00
_cell.angle_gamma   90.00
#
_symmetry.space_group_name_H-M   'P 1'
#
loop_
_entity.id
_entity.type
_entity.pdbx_description
1 polymer ?
#
loop_
_entity_poly.entity_id
_entity_poly.type
_entity_poly.pdbx_seq_one_letter_code
_entity_poly.pdbx_strand_id
1 'polypeptide(L)'
;MNEHIQQMIDWIEVNLKKEFSLDELSRYMGYSPYYCSFKFHQVTGFSIRRYILLRRLYLSIEDLKNGRKIIDIAVDYNYSSQEAYSRAFKNVFGMNPREFQLNQLPIQSFVKLNINKGGEFNMNISRKIQVEQLRNAKSELFDKDVLNILNGQVMYEEFKNEKLMGDSDYVPFNEAMCVNPATTQVFDEDFIKTRAEGHNSSVESYTKKVIDPLEKLFTKKYKCIVLWFGEDMFCQMNLLTILSYLEQSCYEGKVYLNSFREDEFKVSQTEIKLENYHSAYKEVLVNHEKPSVATLPVMYQAIDLFLEMLKEDNAVIKFISRNKDLSTRELLIKLFYLFPTIGYGDTQYIELINKIKKKATPKI
;
A
#
# COMPACT_ATOMS: atom_id res chain seq x y z
N MET A 1 16.14 21.63 -11.49
CA MET A 1 15.06 20.88 -12.19
C MET A 1 13.99 20.36 -11.23
N ASN A 2 14.36 19.76 -10.09
CA ASN A 2 13.38 19.36 -9.08
C ASN A 2 12.66 20.58 -8.48
N GLU A 3 13.35 21.66 -8.11
CA GLU A 3 12.71 22.84 -7.47
C GLU A 3 11.46 23.39 -8.16
N HIS A 4 11.42 23.49 -9.51
CA HIS A 4 10.25 23.99 -10.23
C HIS A 4 9.03 23.07 -10.10
N ILE A 5 9.23 21.76 -10.02
CA ILE A 5 8.12 20.82 -9.81
C ILE A 5 7.62 20.88 -8.38
N GLN A 6 8.51 21.16 -7.41
CA GLN A 6 8.11 21.35 -6.02
C GLN A 6 7.27 22.62 -5.92
N GLN A 7 7.68 23.69 -6.60
CA GLN A 7 6.90 24.92 -6.72
C GLN A 7 5.52 24.67 -7.35
N MET A 8 5.43 23.84 -8.40
CA MET A 8 4.13 23.44 -8.97
C MET A 8 3.27 22.70 -7.94
N ILE A 9 3.84 21.72 -7.22
CA ILE A 9 3.13 20.97 -6.18
C ILE A 9 2.66 21.92 -5.08
N ASP A 10 3.53 22.79 -4.58
CA ASP A 10 3.22 23.75 -3.51
C ASP A 10 2.11 24.69 -3.92
N TRP A 11 2.16 25.21 -5.16
CA TRP A 11 1.11 26.06 -5.70
C TRP A 11 -0.22 25.31 -5.81
N ILE A 12 -0.21 24.06 -6.30
CA ILE A 12 -1.43 23.23 -6.36
C ILE A 12 -2.01 23.02 -4.95
N GLU A 13 -1.18 22.66 -3.97
CA GLU A 13 -1.60 22.41 -2.59
C GLU A 13 -2.29 23.62 -1.95
N VAL A 14 -1.76 24.82 -2.16
CA VAL A 14 -2.37 26.09 -1.67
C VAL A 14 -3.74 26.36 -2.34
N ASN A 15 -3.95 25.85 -3.55
CA ASN A 15 -5.16 26.08 -4.33
C ASN A 15 -6.12 24.88 -4.37
N LEU A 16 -5.88 23.81 -3.59
CA LEU A 16 -6.70 22.59 -3.64
C LEU A 16 -8.19 22.83 -3.34
N LYS A 17 -8.54 23.79 -2.48
CA LYS A 17 -9.94 24.12 -2.15
C LYS A 17 -10.58 25.16 -3.07
N LYS A 18 -9.86 25.60 -4.10
CA LYS A 18 -10.32 26.61 -5.07
C LYS A 18 -10.41 25.99 -6.45
N GLU A 19 -11.25 26.55 -7.30
CA GLU A 19 -11.18 26.29 -8.72
C GLU A 19 -9.96 27.01 -9.30
N PHE A 20 -9.14 26.30 -10.06
CA PHE A 20 -8.06 26.89 -10.82
C PHE A 20 -7.87 26.16 -12.15
N SER A 21 -7.39 26.88 -13.17
CA SER A 21 -7.10 26.33 -14.49
C SER A 21 -5.62 25.96 -14.66
N LEU A 22 -5.33 25.10 -15.63
CA LEU A 22 -3.95 24.81 -16.01
C LEU A 22 -3.22 26.08 -16.50
N ASP A 23 -3.95 27.02 -17.12
CA ASP A 23 -3.42 28.31 -17.56
C ASP A 23 -3.03 29.24 -16.39
N GLU A 24 -3.71 29.15 -15.26
CA GLU A 24 -3.33 29.88 -14.05
C GLU A 24 -2.02 29.34 -13.46
N LEU A 25 -1.93 28.02 -13.31
CA LEU A 25 -0.69 27.37 -12.88
C LEU A 25 0.45 27.71 -13.85
N SER A 26 0.21 27.63 -15.16
CA SER A 26 1.26 27.84 -16.16
C SER A 26 1.75 29.29 -16.18
N ARG A 27 0.85 30.28 -16.02
CA ARG A 27 1.19 31.69 -15.85
C ARG A 27 2.03 31.93 -14.60
N TYR A 28 1.67 31.31 -13.47
CA TYR A 28 2.45 31.39 -12.24
C TYR A 28 3.86 30.81 -12.43
N MET A 29 3.96 29.68 -13.13
CA MET A 29 5.24 29.01 -13.36
C MET A 29 6.10 29.64 -14.46
N GLY A 30 5.55 30.55 -15.28
CA GLY A 30 6.25 31.12 -16.43
C GLY A 30 6.49 30.13 -17.58
N TYR A 31 5.70 29.05 -17.66
CA TYR A 31 5.81 28.03 -18.71
C TYR A 31 4.49 27.84 -19.46
N SER A 32 4.52 27.13 -20.58
CA SER A 32 3.29 26.75 -21.29
C SER A 32 2.49 25.71 -20.49
N PRO A 33 1.15 25.68 -20.65
CA PRO A 33 0.29 24.64 -20.06
C PRO A 33 0.78 23.22 -20.37
N TYR A 34 1.17 22.98 -21.62
CA TYR A 34 1.73 21.70 -22.07
C TYR A 34 2.99 21.34 -21.29
N TYR A 35 3.95 22.27 -21.17
CA TYR A 35 5.19 22.00 -20.46
C TYR A 35 4.95 21.68 -18.98
N CYS A 36 4.06 22.42 -18.31
CA CYS A 36 3.70 22.16 -16.92
C CYS A 36 3.11 20.75 -16.76
N SER A 37 2.11 20.40 -17.56
CA SER A 37 1.48 19.06 -17.50
C SER A 37 2.47 17.95 -17.83
N PHE A 38 3.26 18.12 -18.89
CA PHE A 38 4.26 17.14 -19.32
C PHE A 38 5.32 16.92 -18.24
N LYS A 39 5.91 18.00 -17.71
CA LYS A 39 6.96 17.91 -16.70
C LYS A 39 6.43 17.41 -15.35
N PHE A 40 5.25 17.84 -14.94
CA PHE A 40 4.62 17.32 -13.72
C PHE A 40 4.38 15.82 -13.84
N HIS A 41 3.84 15.33 -14.96
CA HIS A 41 3.63 13.90 -15.16
C HIS A 41 4.93 13.12 -15.29
N GLN A 42 5.90 13.64 -16.05
CA GLN A 42 7.22 13.04 -16.20
C GLN A 42 7.92 12.87 -14.85
N VAL A 43 7.81 13.88 -13.98
CA VAL A 43 8.50 13.88 -12.69
C VAL A 43 7.71 13.15 -11.63
N THR A 44 6.39 13.29 -11.53
CA THR A 44 5.59 12.73 -10.41
C THR A 44 4.94 11.38 -10.70
N GLY A 45 4.85 10.97 -11.97
CA GLY A 45 4.05 9.82 -12.41
C GLY A 45 2.54 10.09 -12.48
N PHE A 46 2.04 11.19 -11.91
CA PHE A 46 0.62 11.55 -11.91
C PHE A 46 0.30 12.63 -12.93
N SER A 47 -0.90 12.61 -13.50
CA SER A 47 -1.43 13.82 -14.12
C SER A 47 -1.80 14.82 -13.01
N ILE A 48 -1.69 16.12 -13.30
CA ILE A 48 -2.09 17.18 -12.36
C ILE A 48 -3.53 16.96 -11.87
N ARG A 49 -4.44 16.62 -12.78
CA ARG A 49 -5.85 16.31 -12.46
C ARG A 49 -5.97 15.13 -11.48
N ARG A 50 -5.23 14.04 -11.70
CA ARG A 50 -5.24 12.87 -10.82
C ARG A 50 -4.67 13.21 -9.45
N TYR A 51 -3.60 13.99 -9.40
CA TYR A 51 -3.01 14.46 -8.14
C TYR A 51 -4.01 15.29 -7.33
N ILE A 52 -4.65 16.30 -7.94
CA ILE A 52 -5.67 17.14 -7.29
C ILE A 52 -6.83 16.29 -6.75
N LEU A 53 -7.32 15.35 -7.56
CA LEU A 53 -8.40 14.43 -7.16
C LEU A 53 -8.03 13.65 -5.89
N LEU A 54 -6.87 12.99 -5.88
CA LEU A 54 -6.41 12.19 -4.75
C LEU A 54 -6.21 13.04 -3.49
N ARG A 55 -5.58 14.21 -3.64
CA ARG A 55 -5.31 15.13 -2.52
C ARG A 55 -6.59 15.71 -1.92
N ARG A 56 -7.55 16.16 -2.75
CA ARG A 56 -8.85 16.66 -2.27
C ARG A 56 -9.61 15.60 -1.49
N LEU A 57 -9.70 14.39 -2.05
CA LEU A 57 -10.38 13.28 -1.39
C LEU A 57 -9.69 12.89 -0.08
N TYR A 58 -8.35 12.81 -0.08
CA TYR A 58 -7.61 12.48 1.12
C TYR A 58 -7.74 13.54 2.22
N LEU A 59 -7.65 14.83 1.87
CA LEU A 59 -7.85 15.90 2.86
C LEU A 59 -9.27 15.91 3.44
N SER A 60 -10.27 15.51 2.66
CA SER A 60 -11.66 15.42 3.12
C SER A 60 -11.92 14.31 4.15
N ILE A 61 -10.99 13.36 4.33
CA ILE A 61 -11.12 12.25 5.28
C ILE A 61 -11.30 12.75 6.71
N GLU A 62 -10.56 13.78 7.11
CA GLU A 62 -10.63 14.31 8.47
C GLU A 62 -12.00 14.94 8.74
N ASP A 63 -12.54 15.68 7.76
CA ASP A 63 -13.89 16.23 7.83
C ASP A 63 -14.95 15.11 7.91
N LEU A 64 -14.76 14.00 7.17
CA LEU A 64 -15.63 12.83 7.23
C LEU A 64 -15.59 12.17 8.62
N LYS A 65 -14.40 11.93 9.18
CA LYS A 65 -14.22 11.33 10.52
C LYS A 65 -14.90 12.16 11.60
N ASN A 66 -14.88 13.48 11.47
CA ASN A 66 -15.55 14.42 12.36
C ASN A 66 -17.07 14.54 12.12
N GLY A 67 -17.63 13.71 11.23
CA GLY A 67 -19.08 13.62 11.01
C GLY A 67 -19.70 14.82 10.29
N ARG A 68 -18.90 15.65 9.59
CA ARG A 68 -19.42 16.78 8.82
C ARG A 68 -20.38 16.30 7.72
N LYS A 69 -21.33 17.16 7.33
CA LYS A 69 -22.29 16.82 6.27
C LYS A 69 -21.57 16.65 4.93
N ILE A 70 -21.89 15.58 4.21
CA ILE A 70 -21.20 15.21 2.97
C ILE A 70 -21.35 16.31 1.90
N ILE A 71 -22.50 16.99 1.82
CA ILE A 71 -22.69 18.12 0.89
C ILE A 71 -21.74 19.29 1.20
N ASP A 72 -21.55 19.66 2.48
CA ASP A 72 -20.67 20.76 2.86
C ASP A 72 -19.21 20.41 2.52
N ILE A 73 -18.81 19.16 2.78
CA ILE A 73 -17.50 18.64 2.38
C ILE A 73 -17.34 18.72 0.86
N ALA A 74 -18.33 18.27 0.09
CA ALA A 74 -18.27 18.30 -1.37
C ALA A 74 -18.01 19.73 -1.89
N VAL A 75 -18.73 20.73 -1.35
CA VAL A 75 -18.56 22.14 -1.72
C VAL A 75 -17.19 22.67 -1.30
N ASP A 76 -16.74 22.41 -0.06
CA ASP A 76 -15.43 22.87 0.46
C ASP A 76 -14.24 22.32 -0.34
N TYR A 77 -14.38 21.12 -0.92
CA TYR A 77 -13.37 20.50 -1.77
C TYR A 77 -13.65 20.69 -3.28
N ASN A 78 -14.49 21.67 -3.62
CA ASN A 78 -14.73 22.14 -4.99
C ASN A 78 -15.28 21.05 -5.91
N TYR A 79 -16.23 20.25 -5.41
CA TYR A 79 -17.07 19.37 -6.21
C TYR A 79 -18.40 20.07 -6.53
N SER A 80 -18.91 19.84 -7.75
CA SER A 80 -20.15 20.46 -8.22
C SER A 80 -21.41 19.94 -7.53
N SER A 81 -21.35 18.75 -6.91
CA SER A 81 -22.46 18.17 -6.14
C SER A 81 -21.97 17.10 -5.17
N GLN A 82 -22.84 16.72 -4.21
CA GLN A 82 -22.60 15.62 -3.29
C GLN A 82 -22.41 14.28 -4.03
N GLU A 83 -23.16 14.06 -5.11
CA GLU A 83 -23.10 12.85 -5.93
C GLU A 83 -21.78 12.77 -6.68
N ALA A 84 -21.28 13.90 -7.19
CA ALA A 84 -19.97 13.97 -7.86
C ALA A 84 -18.84 13.61 -6.89
N TYR A 85 -18.87 14.17 -5.68
CA TYR A 85 -17.93 13.82 -4.61
C TYR A 85 -18.04 12.34 -4.22
N SER A 86 -19.26 11.85 -3.96
CA SER A 86 -19.48 10.47 -3.50
C SER A 86 -19.02 9.45 -4.54
N ARG A 87 -19.27 9.71 -5.84
CA ARG A 87 -18.78 8.88 -6.94
C ARG A 87 -17.26 8.90 -7.02
N ALA A 88 -16.64 10.06 -6.90
CA ALA A 88 -15.18 10.19 -6.90
C ALA A 88 -14.55 9.44 -5.71
N PHE A 89 -15.13 9.60 -4.52
CA PHE A 89 -14.69 8.93 -3.31
C PHE A 89 -14.81 7.40 -3.44
N LYS A 90 -15.97 6.89 -3.88
CA LYS A 90 -16.17 5.45 -4.12
C LYS A 90 -15.21 4.89 -5.16
N ASN A 91 -14.99 5.61 -6.25
CA ASN A 91 -14.06 5.17 -7.30
C ASN A 91 -12.60 5.12 -6.81
N VAL A 92 -12.23 5.92 -5.80
CA VAL A 92 -10.86 5.95 -5.28
C VAL A 92 -10.66 5.01 -4.11
N PHE A 93 -11.63 4.88 -3.21
CA PHE A 93 -11.50 4.10 -1.97
C PHE A 93 -12.35 2.84 -1.94
N GLY A 94 -13.13 2.54 -2.97
CA GLY A 94 -13.99 1.35 -3.04
C GLY A 94 -15.25 1.42 -2.18
N MET A 95 -15.41 2.46 -1.34
CA MET A 95 -16.54 2.63 -0.42
C MET A 95 -17.17 4.01 -0.52
N ASN A 96 -18.43 4.17 -0.10
CA ASN A 96 -19.07 5.48 -0.10
C ASN A 96 -18.63 6.34 1.11
N PRO A 97 -18.67 7.68 1.01
CA PRO A 97 -18.28 8.55 2.13
C PRO A 97 -19.09 8.29 3.41
N ARG A 98 -20.39 8.00 3.29
CA ARG A 98 -21.25 7.72 4.44
C ARG A 98 -20.84 6.43 5.18
N GLU A 99 -20.51 5.38 4.43
CA GLU A 99 -20.01 4.13 5.00
C GLU A 99 -18.67 4.36 5.71
N PHE A 100 -17.82 5.23 5.15
CA PHE A 100 -16.57 5.61 5.78
C PHE A 100 -16.80 6.37 7.10
N GLN A 101 -17.76 7.31 7.16
CA GLN A 101 -18.07 8.01 8.42
C GLN A 101 -18.50 7.05 9.55
N LEU A 102 -19.21 5.97 9.20
CA LEU A 102 -19.73 5.00 10.16
C LEU A 102 -18.65 4.03 10.67
N ASN A 103 -17.80 3.54 9.77
CA ASN A 103 -16.89 2.44 10.07
C ASN A 103 -15.43 2.87 10.23
N GLN A 104 -15.05 4.01 9.66
CA GLN A 104 -13.69 4.58 9.65
C GLN A 104 -12.60 3.56 9.28
N LEU A 105 -12.91 2.67 8.33
CA LEU A 105 -12.00 1.62 7.85
C LEU A 105 -10.68 2.21 7.29
N PRO A 106 -9.57 1.46 7.35
CA PRO A 106 -8.29 1.93 6.85
C PRO A 106 -8.33 2.18 5.33
N ILE A 107 -7.71 3.28 4.91
CA ILE A 107 -7.63 3.78 3.53
C ILE A 107 -6.20 4.19 3.21
N GLN A 108 -5.79 4.06 1.94
CA GLN A 108 -4.47 4.49 1.51
C GLN A 108 -4.28 6.00 1.72
N SER A 109 -3.13 6.36 2.28
CA SER A 109 -2.69 7.73 2.42
C SER A 109 -2.21 8.33 1.11
N PHE A 110 -2.73 9.51 0.76
CA PHE A 110 -2.23 10.31 -0.36
C PHE A 110 -1.66 11.62 0.15
N VAL A 111 -0.46 11.59 0.75
CA VAL A 111 0.17 12.80 1.29
C VAL A 111 0.72 13.72 0.20
N LYS A 112 1.00 14.97 0.58
CA LYS A 112 1.64 15.95 -0.30
C LYS A 112 2.98 15.39 -0.77
N LEU A 113 3.22 15.43 -2.08
CA LEU A 113 4.52 15.07 -2.65
C LEU A 113 5.58 16.10 -2.24
N ASN A 114 6.73 15.62 -1.78
CA ASN A 114 7.90 16.45 -1.49
C ASN A 114 9.12 15.91 -2.23
N ILE A 115 9.43 16.48 -3.40
CA ILE A 115 10.51 16.00 -4.29
C ILE A 115 11.90 16.49 -3.86
N ASN A 116 11.95 17.36 -2.84
CA ASN A 116 13.18 17.90 -2.28
C ASN A 116 13.67 17.12 -1.05
N LYS A 117 12.84 16.23 -0.48
CA LYS A 117 13.27 15.31 0.58
C LYS A 117 14.04 14.13 -0.04
N GLY A 118 15.36 14.24 -0.06
CA GLY A 118 16.26 13.09 -0.08
C GLY A 118 16.82 12.92 1.32
N GLY A 119 16.33 11.95 2.10
CA GLY A 119 16.78 11.79 3.47
C GLY A 119 16.43 10.43 4.05
N GLU A 120 17.43 9.81 4.67
CA GLU A 120 17.40 8.53 5.37
C GLU A 120 16.17 8.35 6.27
N PHE A 121 15.50 7.20 6.12
CA PHE A 121 14.42 6.76 6.99
C PHE A 121 14.96 6.49 8.40
N ASN A 122 14.93 7.49 9.28
CA ASN A 122 15.20 7.27 10.71
C ASN A 122 13.87 6.87 11.40
N MET A 123 13.56 5.57 11.31
CA MET A 123 12.23 4.96 11.53
C MET A 123 11.92 4.45 12.95
N ASN A 124 12.93 4.36 13.82
CA ASN A 124 12.82 3.47 14.99
C ASN A 124 12.04 4.10 16.18
N ILE A 125 12.25 5.39 16.49
CA ILE A 125 11.65 6.04 17.67
C ILE A 125 10.13 6.23 17.53
N SER A 126 9.65 6.63 16.34
CA SER A 126 8.22 6.88 16.10
C SER A 126 7.39 5.60 16.24
N ARG A 127 7.94 4.46 15.82
CA ARG A 127 7.31 3.13 15.95
C ARG A 127 7.03 2.80 17.40
N LYS A 128 8.05 2.89 18.25
CA LYS A 128 7.95 2.58 19.68
C LYS A 128 6.88 3.41 20.38
N ILE A 129 6.86 4.72 20.13
CA ILE A 129 5.86 5.63 20.72
C ILE A 129 4.43 5.23 20.32
N GLN A 130 4.20 4.93 19.05
CA GLN A 130 2.88 4.56 18.54
C GLN A 130 2.41 3.21 19.11
N VAL A 131 3.30 2.23 19.22
CA VAL A 131 2.96 0.93 19.82
C VAL A 131 2.70 1.06 21.33
N GLU A 132 3.47 1.89 22.05
CA GLU A 132 3.21 2.17 23.47
C GLU A 132 1.86 2.88 23.68
N GLN A 133 1.50 3.82 22.80
CA GLN A 133 0.18 4.45 22.83
C GLN A 133 -0.95 3.43 22.63
N LEU A 134 -0.80 2.52 21.67
CA LEU A 134 -1.74 1.41 21.48
C LEU A 134 -1.81 0.50 22.70
N ARG A 135 -0.67 0.16 23.30
CA ARG A 135 -0.60 -0.66 24.51
C ARG A 135 -1.39 -0.06 25.66
N ASN A 136 -1.23 1.24 25.89
CA ASN A 136 -1.96 1.94 26.93
C ASN A 136 -3.47 1.97 26.67
N ALA A 137 -3.89 1.98 25.40
CA ALA A 137 -5.30 1.99 25.02
C ALA A 137 -5.95 0.59 24.97
N LYS A 138 -5.17 -0.47 24.77
CA LYS A 138 -5.63 -1.83 24.42
C LYS A 138 -4.80 -2.92 25.08
N SER A 139 -4.72 -2.91 26.42
CA SER A 139 -3.86 -3.83 27.17
C SER A 139 -4.11 -5.31 26.88
N GLU A 140 -5.34 -5.69 26.51
CA GLU A 140 -5.77 -7.04 26.18
C GLU A 140 -5.09 -7.61 24.92
N LEU A 141 -4.54 -6.77 24.05
CA LEU A 141 -3.84 -7.18 22.82
C LEU A 141 -2.36 -7.51 23.04
N PHE A 142 -1.88 -7.46 24.28
CA PHE A 142 -0.48 -7.66 24.68
C PHE A 142 -0.30 -8.88 25.58
N ASP A 143 -1.31 -9.75 25.63
CA ASP A 143 -1.36 -10.99 26.41
C ASP A 143 -0.73 -12.17 25.64
N LYS A 144 -0.41 -13.25 26.36
CA LYS A 144 0.19 -14.50 25.84
C LYS A 144 -0.72 -15.26 24.87
N ASP A 145 -2.03 -15.01 24.91
CA ASP A 145 -3.02 -15.61 24.01
C ASP A 145 -3.19 -14.83 22.68
N VAL A 146 -2.27 -13.90 22.38
CA VAL A 146 -2.26 -13.08 21.17
C VAL A 146 -1.09 -13.48 20.25
N LEU A 147 -1.38 -13.62 18.96
CA LEU A 147 -0.37 -13.78 17.91
C LEU A 147 -0.27 -12.52 17.05
N ASN A 148 0.93 -11.97 16.93
CA ASN A 148 1.25 -10.86 16.03
C ASN A 148 1.86 -11.41 14.73
N ILE A 149 1.21 -11.15 13.60
CA ILE A 149 1.74 -11.47 12.27
C ILE A 149 2.30 -10.19 11.67
N LEU A 150 3.61 -10.16 11.44
CA LEU A 150 4.35 -8.98 10.98
C LEU A 150 4.76 -9.16 9.52
N ASN A 151 4.53 -8.14 8.69
CA ASN A 151 4.91 -8.19 7.28
C ASN A 151 6.44 -8.03 7.14
N GLY A 152 7.14 -9.16 6.98
CA GLY A 152 8.58 -9.22 6.75
C GLY A 152 9.45 -9.34 8.01
N GLN A 153 10.70 -9.79 7.77
CA GLN A 153 11.66 -10.18 8.79
C GLN A 153 12.17 -9.00 9.64
N VAL A 154 12.42 -7.85 9.00
CA VAL A 154 12.98 -6.67 9.67
C VAL A 154 12.03 -6.16 10.75
N MET A 155 10.74 -6.08 10.44
CA MET A 155 9.71 -5.68 11.40
C MET A 155 9.59 -6.68 12.55
N TYR A 156 9.64 -7.97 12.25
CA TYR A 156 9.67 -9.02 13.26
C TYR A 156 10.84 -8.90 14.23
N GLU A 157 12.05 -8.67 13.71
CA GLU A 157 13.24 -8.51 14.55
C GLU A 157 13.13 -7.28 15.46
N GLU A 158 12.64 -6.16 14.93
CA GLU A 158 12.43 -4.95 15.73
C GLU A 158 11.40 -5.19 16.85
N PHE A 159 10.23 -5.73 16.53
CA PHE A 159 9.16 -6.00 17.50
C PHE A 159 9.61 -6.98 18.58
N LYS A 160 10.34 -8.02 18.18
CA LYS A 160 10.84 -9.05 19.09
C LYS A 160 11.95 -8.51 20.00
N ASN A 161 12.92 -7.78 19.44
CA ASN A 161 14.07 -7.28 20.19
C ASN A 161 13.67 -6.20 21.20
N GLU A 162 12.76 -5.30 20.80
CA GLU A 162 12.24 -4.23 21.66
C GLU A 162 11.06 -4.69 22.54
N LYS A 163 10.59 -5.93 22.38
CA LYS A 163 9.41 -6.49 23.06
C LYS A 163 8.17 -5.58 22.96
N LEU A 164 7.93 -5.03 21.76
CA LEU A 164 6.91 -4.00 21.55
C LEU A 164 5.50 -4.47 21.91
N MET A 165 5.19 -5.76 21.75
CA MET A 165 3.90 -6.35 22.11
C MET A 165 3.94 -7.20 23.39
N GLY A 166 4.87 -6.90 24.31
CA GLY A 166 4.97 -7.58 25.60
C GLY A 166 5.22 -9.09 25.46
N ASP A 167 4.42 -9.88 26.18
CA ASP A 167 4.57 -11.35 26.28
C ASP A 167 3.82 -12.13 25.17
N SER A 168 3.20 -11.43 24.22
CA SER A 168 2.53 -12.04 23.07
C SER A 168 3.51 -12.77 22.13
N ASP A 169 2.99 -13.67 21.30
CA ASP A 169 3.77 -14.35 20.28
C ASP A 169 3.87 -13.51 18.99
N TYR A 170 4.96 -13.67 18.24
CA TYR A 170 5.22 -12.99 16.97
C TYR A 170 5.65 -13.99 15.90
N VAL A 171 5.21 -13.77 14.67
CA VAL A 171 5.69 -14.48 13.48
C VAL A 171 5.89 -13.51 12.31
N PRO A 172 6.97 -13.64 11.52
CA PRO A 172 7.12 -12.89 10.28
C PRO A 172 6.42 -13.61 9.12
N PHE A 173 5.71 -12.85 8.29
CA PHE A 173 5.30 -13.32 6.97
C PHE A 173 6.28 -12.84 5.90
N ASN A 174 7.18 -13.75 5.48
CA ASN A 174 8.34 -13.46 4.64
C ASN A 174 8.13 -13.82 3.16
N GLU A 175 6.99 -13.43 2.61
CA GLU A 175 6.61 -13.71 1.23
C GLU A 175 6.31 -12.42 0.47
N ALA A 176 6.42 -12.45 -0.85
CA ALA A 176 6.06 -11.39 -1.77
C ALA A 176 4.93 -11.89 -2.69
N MET A 177 3.69 -11.82 -2.23
CA MET A 177 2.53 -12.37 -2.97
C MET A 177 2.21 -11.63 -4.27
N CYS A 178 2.78 -10.45 -4.48
CA CYS A 178 2.65 -9.72 -5.73
C CYS A 178 3.48 -10.31 -6.89
N VAL A 179 4.41 -11.23 -6.59
CA VAL A 179 5.25 -11.86 -7.62
C VAL A 179 5.02 -13.35 -7.63
N ASN A 180 5.16 -13.96 -8.81
CA ASN A 180 4.98 -15.38 -9.06
C ASN A 180 3.54 -15.90 -8.87
N PRO A 181 3.17 -17.02 -9.50
CA PRO A 181 1.83 -17.61 -9.33
C PRO A 181 1.55 -18.08 -7.90
N ALA A 182 0.27 -18.19 -7.55
CA ALA A 182 -0.21 -18.78 -6.31
C ALA A 182 -1.35 -19.77 -6.59
N THR A 183 -1.61 -20.68 -5.65
CA THR A 183 -2.71 -21.65 -5.72
C THR A 183 -3.87 -21.24 -4.81
N THR A 184 -5.03 -21.88 -4.97
CA THR A 184 -6.25 -21.54 -4.22
C THR A 184 -6.13 -21.86 -2.72
N GLN A 185 -5.57 -23.02 -2.39
CA GLN A 185 -5.39 -23.43 -1.00
C GLN A 185 -4.11 -22.81 -0.45
N VAL A 186 -4.21 -22.00 0.61
CA VAL A 186 -3.04 -21.27 1.13
C VAL A 186 -2.25 -22.17 2.07
N PHE A 187 -0.93 -22.24 1.85
CA PHE A 187 0.04 -23.03 2.62
C PHE A 187 -0.08 -24.56 2.53
N ASP A 188 -0.82 -25.10 1.55
CA ASP A 188 -0.76 -26.53 1.25
C ASP A 188 0.49 -26.90 0.45
N GLU A 189 0.69 -28.19 0.20
CA GLU A 189 1.87 -28.69 -0.52
C GLU A 189 2.00 -28.07 -1.93
N ASP A 190 0.88 -27.93 -2.64
CA ASP A 190 0.83 -27.35 -3.99
C ASP A 190 1.16 -25.85 -3.97
N PHE A 191 0.67 -25.11 -2.98
CA PHE A 191 1.07 -23.72 -2.74
C PHE A 191 2.57 -23.62 -2.54
N ILE A 192 3.11 -24.37 -1.58
CA ILE A 192 4.54 -24.33 -1.23
C ILE A 192 5.40 -24.63 -2.46
N LYS A 193 5.05 -25.67 -3.23
CA LYS A 193 5.75 -26.04 -4.46
C LYS A 193 5.68 -24.94 -5.51
N THR A 194 4.49 -24.41 -5.78
CA THR A 194 4.27 -23.35 -6.79
C THR A 194 5.06 -22.09 -6.45
N ARG A 195 5.05 -21.69 -5.17
CA ARG A 195 5.79 -20.51 -4.70
C ARG A 195 7.31 -20.74 -4.75
N ALA A 196 7.79 -21.90 -4.32
CA ALA A 196 9.21 -22.23 -4.37
C ALA A 196 9.76 -22.21 -5.80
N GLU A 197 9.04 -22.83 -6.75
CA GLU A 197 9.37 -22.83 -8.17
C GLU A 197 9.40 -21.40 -8.73
N GLY A 198 8.39 -20.58 -8.42
CA GLY A 198 8.33 -19.18 -8.87
C GLY A 198 9.51 -18.33 -8.39
N HIS A 199 10.00 -18.57 -7.17
CA HIS A 199 11.17 -17.88 -6.62
C HIS A 199 12.51 -18.48 -7.06
N ASN A 200 12.51 -19.48 -7.96
CA ASN A 200 13.70 -20.25 -8.33
C ASN A 200 14.44 -20.83 -7.11
N SER A 201 13.67 -21.29 -6.11
CA SER A 201 14.16 -21.85 -4.85
C SER A 201 13.76 -23.31 -4.72
N SER A 202 14.51 -24.10 -3.93
CA SER A 202 14.04 -25.42 -3.54
C SER A 202 12.87 -25.30 -2.55
N VAL A 203 11.99 -26.32 -2.53
CA VAL A 203 10.90 -26.44 -1.54
C VAL A 203 11.45 -26.32 -0.11
N GLU A 204 12.55 -27.00 0.20
CA GLU A 204 13.18 -26.94 1.53
C GLU A 204 13.62 -25.51 1.92
N SER A 205 14.29 -24.81 1.01
CA SER A 205 14.75 -23.43 1.23
C SER A 205 13.57 -22.46 1.40
N TYR A 206 12.52 -22.65 0.59
CA TYR A 206 11.29 -21.86 0.71
C TYR A 206 10.58 -22.11 2.04
N THR A 207 10.40 -23.38 2.42
CA THR A 207 9.80 -23.79 3.69
C THR A 207 10.52 -23.16 4.88
N LYS A 208 11.85 -23.26 4.93
CA LYS A 208 12.68 -22.63 5.99
C LYS A 208 12.50 -21.13 6.10
N LYS A 209 12.28 -20.44 4.98
CA LYS A 209 12.18 -18.98 4.93
C LYS A 209 10.77 -18.46 5.21
N VAL A 210 9.74 -19.18 4.76
CA VAL A 210 8.35 -18.69 4.73
C VAL A 210 7.43 -19.50 5.65
N ILE A 211 7.54 -20.82 5.64
CA ILE A 211 6.58 -21.70 6.33
C ILE A 211 7.01 -21.99 7.77
N ASP A 212 8.27 -22.37 8.01
CA ASP A 212 8.78 -22.67 9.35
C ASP A 212 8.61 -21.47 10.33
N PRO A 213 8.85 -20.20 9.93
CA PRO A 213 8.61 -19.07 10.82
C PRO A 213 7.14 -18.88 11.23
N LEU A 214 6.20 -19.44 10.47
CA LEU A 214 4.76 -19.41 10.75
C LEU A 214 4.28 -20.60 11.59
N GLU A 215 5.15 -21.51 12.04
CA GLU A 215 4.78 -22.72 12.81
C GLU A 215 3.74 -22.44 13.91
N LYS A 216 3.92 -21.34 14.65
CA LYS A 216 3.01 -20.93 15.72
C LYS A 216 1.58 -20.65 15.23
N LEU A 217 1.41 -20.08 14.04
CA LEU A 217 0.10 -19.84 13.42
C LEU A 217 -0.65 -21.16 13.17
N PHE A 218 0.08 -22.22 12.81
CA PHE A 218 -0.51 -23.51 12.46
C PHE A 218 -0.78 -24.42 13.66
N THR A 219 0.05 -24.30 14.70
CA THR A 219 0.08 -25.27 15.81
C THR A 219 -0.66 -24.81 17.06
N LYS A 220 -0.76 -23.50 17.30
CA LYS A 220 -1.39 -22.95 18.50
C LYS A 220 -2.74 -22.29 18.19
N LYS A 221 -3.70 -22.46 19.10
CA LYS A 221 -4.97 -21.76 19.04
C LYS A 221 -4.89 -20.45 19.83
N TYR A 222 -4.91 -19.33 19.13
CA TYR A 222 -4.96 -18.00 19.73
C TYR A 222 -6.40 -17.52 19.82
N LYS A 223 -6.71 -16.74 20.87
CA LYS A 223 -8.00 -16.04 20.96
C LYS A 223 -8.04 -14.81 20.07
N CYS A 224 -6.86 -14.27 19.76
CA CYS A 224 -6.69 -13.03 19.05
C CYS A 224 -5.47 -13.09 18.13
N ILE A 225 -5.63 -12.64 16.89
CA ILE A 225 -4.56 -12.42 15.93
C ILE A 225 -4.51 -10.91 15.61
N VAL A 226 -3.32 -10.34 15.69
CA VAL A 226 -3.05 -8.94 15.35
C VAL A 226 -2.14 -8.90 14.12
N LEU A 227 -2.64 -8.31 13.04
CA LEU A 227 -2.01 -8.22 11.74
C LEU A 227 -1.34 -6.85 11.60
N TRP A 228 -0.05 -6.82 11.30
CA TRP A 228 0.73 -5.60 11.13
C TRP A 228 1.17 -5.45 9.68
N PHE A 229 0.37 -4.71 8.91
CA PHE A 229 0.56 -4.57 7.47
C PHE A 229 0.43 -3.09 7.07
N GLY A 230 1.43 -2.61 6.33
CA GLY A 230 1.44 -1.26 5.79
C GLY A 230 0.39 -1.05 4.71
N GLU A 231 0.24 0.19 4.26
CA GLU A 231 -0.75 0.56 3.23
C GLU A 231 -0.32 0.20 1.79
N ASP A 232 0.96 -0.12 1.54
CA ASP A 232 1.44 -0.39 0.17
C ASP A 232 0.89 -1.71 -0.41
N MET A 233 1.00 -1.83 -1.72
CA MET A 233 0.47 -2.97 -2.47
C MET A 233 1.04 -4.33 -2.02
N PHE A 234 2.34 -4.44 -1.70
CA PHE A 234 2.91 -5.72 -1.24
C PHE A 234 2.34 -6.11 0.11
N CYS A 235 2.30 -5.18 1.06
CA CYS A 235 1.67 -5.40 2.36
C CYS A 235 0.22 -5.87 2.20
N GLN A 236 -0.56 -5.22 1.33
CA GLN A 236 -1.98 -5.55 1.18
C GLN A 236 -2.22 -6.89 0.47
N MET A 237 -1.39 -7.30 -0.49
CA MET A 237 -1.50 -8.63 -1.11
C MET A 237 -1.11 -9.73 -0.12
N ASN A 238 -0.09 -9.47 0.69
CA ASN A 238 0.28 -10.38 1.77
C ASN A 238 -0.82 -10.50 2.83
N LEU A 239 -1.44 -9.38 3.21
CA LEU A 239 -2.59 -9.34 4.11
C LEU A 239 -3.76 -10.17 3.57
N LEU A 240 -4.09 -10.03 2.28
CA LEU A 240 -5.15 -10.81 1.63
C LEU A 240 -4.88 -12.32 1.72
N THR A 241 -3.63 -12.75 1.54
CA THR A 241 -3.23 -14.15 1.70
C THR A 241 -3.44 -14.67 3.12
N ILE A 242 -3.03 -13.90 4.13
CA ILE A 242 -3.24 -14.30 5.54
C ILE A 242 -4.74 -14.35 5.88
N LEU A 243 -5.53 -13.36 5.46
CA LEU A 243 -6.98 -13.37 5.71
C LEU A 243 -7.67 -14.55 5.02
N SER A 244 -7.27 -14.87 3.78
CA SER A 244 -7.73 -16.05 3.05
C SER A 244 -7.38 -17.35 3.78
N TYR A 245 -6.17 -17.46 4.33
CA TYR A 245 -5.78 -18.61 5.14
C TYR A 245 -6.59 -18.74 6.44
N LEU A 246 -6.83 -17.63 7.14
CA LEU A 246 -7.64 -17.63 8.36
C LEU A 246 -9.07 -18.07 8.10
N GLU A 247 -9.66 -17.68 6.97
CA GLU A 247 -10.97 -18.21 6.54
C GLU A 247 -10.92 -19.70 6.22
N GLN A 248 -9.94 -20.16 5.44
CA GLN A 248 -9.80 -21.57 5.05
C GLN A 248 -9.55 -22.49 6.26
N SER A 249 -8.87 -21.99 7.29
CA SER A 249 -8.61 -22.72 8.54
C SER A 249 -9.76 -22.63 9.55
N CYS A 250 -10.87 -21.95 9.19
CA CYS A 250 -12.02 -21.71 10.06
C CYS A 250 -11.61 -21.07 11.40
N TYR A 251 -10.73 -20.06 11.37
CA TYR A 251 -10.30 -19.36 12.58
C TYR A 251 -11.47 -18.61 13.24
N GLU A 252 -11.80 -18.97 14.49
CA GLU A 252 -12.96 -18.43 15.24
C GLU A 252 -12.60 -17.27 16.17
N GLY A 253 -11.31 -16.98 16.34
CA GLY A 253 -10.84 -15.91 17.22
C GLY A 253 -11.02 -14.52 16.60
N LYS A 254 -10.68 -13.49 17.38
CA LYS A 254 -10.71 -12.11 16.88
C LYS A 254 -9.51 -11.83 15.99
N VAL A 255 -9.71 -11.00 14.96
CA VAL A 255 -8.65 -10.52 14.08
C VAL A 255 -8.63 -9.00 14.10
N TYR A 256 -7.49 -8.41 14.41
CA TYR A 256 -7.28 -6.96 14.37
C TYR A 256 -6.23 -6.62 13.32
N LEU A 257 -6.49 -5.61 12.50
CA LEU A 257 -5.52 -5.03 11.57
C LEU A 257 -4.98 -3.74 12.17
N ASN A 258 -3.67 -3.68 12.34
CA ASN A 258 -2.91 -2.47 12.58
C ASN A 258 -2.33 -2.00 11.23
N SER A 259 -3.01 -1.03 10.62
CA SER A 259 -2.60 -0.40 9.37
C SER A 259 -1.81 0.87 9.66
N PHE A 260 -0.72 1.09 8.93
CA PHE A 260 0.16 2.25 9.11
C PHE A 260 0.84 2.64 7.80
N ARG A 261 1.21 3.92 7.71
CA ARG A 261 2.11 4.42 6.68
C ARG A 261 3.55 4.24 7.15
N GLU A 262 4.44 3.75 6.29
CA GLU A 262 5.81 3.41 6.70
C GLU A 262 6.57 4.60 7.31
N ASP A 263 6.55 5.77 6.67
CA ASP A 263 7.32 6.96 7.07
C ASP A 263 6.85 7.65 8.37
N GLU A 264 5.57 7.61 8.71
CA GLU A 264 5.03 8.20 9.95
C GLU A 264 4.74 7.17 11.04
N PHE A 265 4.52 5.90 10.66
CA PHE A 265 4.07 4.80 11.50
C PHE A 265 2.88 5.13 12.40
N LYS A 266 1.97 6.00 11.95
CA LYS A 266 0.73 6.26 12.68
C LYS A 266 -0.20 5.06 12.53
N VAL A 267 -0.40 4.31 13.61
CA VAL A 267 -1.15 3.06 13.55
C VAL A 267 -2.64 3.31 13.73
N SER A 268 -3.43 2.80 12.79
CA SER A 268 -4.88 2.72 12.87
C SER A 268 -5.27 1.26 13.08
N GLN A 269 -5.96 0.98 14.19
CA GLN A 269 -6.44 -0.36 14.50
C GLN A 269 -7.89 -0.53 14.05
N THR A 270 -8.21 -1.68 13.46
CA THR A 270 -9.57 -2.03 13.04
C THR A 270 -9.82 -3.52 13.25
N GLU A 271 -10.96 -3.88 13.83
CA GLU A 271 -11.39 -5.27 13.91
C GLU A 271 -11.84 -5.76 12.53
N ILE A 272 -11.30 -6.89 12.10
CA ILE A 272 -11.59 -7.50 10.80
C ILE A 272 -12.56 -8.65 11.02
N LYS A 273 -13.67 -8.60 10.29
CA LYS A 273 -14.58 -9.76 10.15
C LYS A 273 -14.12 -10.59 8.98
N LEU A 274 -13.83 -11.87 9.21
CA LEU A 274 -13.42 -12.81 8.18
C LEU A 274 -14.63 -13.21 7.32
N GLU A 275 -14.89 -12.43 6.28
CA GLU A 275 -15.97 -12.68 5.33
C GLU A 275 -15.50 -12.40 3.88
N ASN A 276 -15.49 -13.43 3.04
CA ASN A 276 -15.20 -13.40 1.60
C ASN A 276 -13.73 -13.14 1.19
N TYR A 277 -12.76 -13.16 2.10
CA TYR A 277 -11.35 -12.98 1.76
C TYR A 277 -10.78 -14.14 0.95
N HIS A 278 -11.24 -15.37 1.13
CA HIS A 278 -10.86 -16.51 0.29
C HIS A 278 -11.32 -16.34 -1.16
N SER A 279 -12.55 -15.86 -1.37
CA SER A 279 -13.07 -15.54 -2.71
C SER A 279 -12.25 -14.42 -3.35
N ALA A 280 -12.03 -13.32 -2.63
CA ALA A 280 -11.21 -12.21 -3.10
C ALA A 280 -9.78 -12.65 -3.42
N TYR A 281 -9.18 -13.50 -2.59
CA TYR A 281 -7.85 -14.06 -2.81
C TYR A 281 -7.79 -14.87 -4.10
N LYS A 282 -8.77 -15.74 -4.36
CA LYS A 282 -8.81 -16.54 -5.58
C LYS A 282 -8.95 -15.65 -6.82
N GLU A 283 -9.85 -14.69 -6.79
CA GLU A 283 -10.04 -13.76 -7.91
C GLU A 283 -8.77 -12.92 -8.14
N VAL A 284 -8.18 -12.35 -7.09
CA VAL A 284 -7.05 -11.43 -7.21
C VAL A 284 -5.72 -12.15 -7.42
N LEU A 285 -5.31 -13.02 -6.51
CA LEU A 285 -3.94 -13.57 -6.48
C LEU A 285 -3.76 -14.84 -7.30
N VAL A 286 -4.84 -15.55 -7.62
CA VAL A 286 -4.79 -16.75 -8.46
C VAL A 286 -5.22 -16.43 -9.89
N ASN A 287 -6.33 -15.70 -10.06
CA ASN A 287 -6.90 -15.43 -11.38
C ASN A 287 -6.48 -14.06 -11.97
N HIS A 288 -5.92 -13.15 -11.16
CA HIS A 288 -5.57 -11.78 -11.57
C HIS A 288 -6.76 -10.96 -12.08
N GLU A 289 -7.88 -11.06 -11.38
CA GLU A 289 -9.13 -10.36 -11.66
C GLU A 289 -9.49 -9.40 -10.51
N LYS A 290 -10.35 -8.41 -10.81
CA LYS A 290 -10.93 -7.58 -9.74
C LYS A 290 -11.87 -8.42 -8.89
N PRO A 291 -11.85 -8.26 -7.56
CA PRO A 291 -12.74 -9.03 -6.71
C PRO A 291 -14.19 -8.65 -6.97
N SER A 292 -15.07 -9.65 -7.00
CA SER A 292 -16.52 -9.45 -7.07
C SER A 292 -17.11 -9.00 -5.73
N VAL A 293 -16.38 -9.27 -4.65
CA VAL A 293 -16.76 -8.94 -3.27
C VAL A 293 -16.09 -7.64 -2.79
N ALA A 294 -16.72 -6.97 -1.83
CA ALA A 294 -16.13 -5.78 -1.22
C ALA A 294 -14.90 -6.18 -0.37
N THR A 295 -13.83 -5.41 -0.50
CA THR A 295 -12.61 -5.56 0.30
C THR A 295 -12.39 -4.32 1.17
N LEU A 296 -11.39 -4.36 2.06
CA LEU A 296 -10.99 -3.18 2.81
C LEU A 296 -10.63 -2.04 1.84
N PRO A 297 -10.98 -0.79 2.13
CA PRO A 297 -10.69 0.33 1.23
C PRO A 297 -9.21 0.47 0.85
N VAL A 298 -8.29 0.30 1.81
CA VAL A 298 -6.83 0.26 1.55
C VAL A 298 -6.44 -0.91 0.64
N MET A 299 -7.09 -2.08 0.79
CA MET A 299 -6.85 -3.26 -0.04
C MET A 299 -7.43 -3.07 -1.44
N TYR A 300 -8.61 -2.47 -1.59
CA TYR A 300 -9.21 -2.14 -2.89
C TYR A 300 -8.24 -1.34 -3.77
N GLN A 301 -7.56 -0.36 -3.17
CA GLN A 301 -6.58 0.48 -3.86
C GLN A 301 -5.32 -0.30 -4.24
N ALA A 302 -4.82 -1.13 -3.33
CA ALA A 302 -3.70 -2.01 -3.59
C ALA A 302 -3.98 -3.04 -4.69
N ILE A 303 -5.19 -3.60 -4.74
CA ILE A 303 -5.59 -4.54 -5.80
C ILE A 303 -5.53 -3.87 -7.18
N ASP A 304 -6.03 -2.63 -7.29
CA ASP A 304 -5.95 -1.88 -8.55
C ASP A 304 -4.49 -1.63 -8.97
N LEU A 305 -3.60 -1.34 -8.01
CA LEU A 305 -2.16 -1.20 -8.26
C LEU A 305 -1.53 -2.53 -8.69
N PHE A 306 -1.89 -3.63 -8.04
CA PHE A 306 -1.39 -4.96 -8.34
C PHE A 306 -1.78 -5.40 -9.76
N LEU A 307 -3.05 -5.28 -10.13
CA LEU A 307 -3.53 -5.63 -11.46
C LEU A 307 -2.92 -4.72 -12.54
N GLU A 308 -2.69 -3.44 -12.24
CA GLU A 308 -1.97 -2.53 -13.15
C GLU A 308 -0.50 -2.95 -13.29
N MET A 309 0.16 -3.37 -12.20
CA MET A 309 1.55 -3.81 -12.20
C MET A 309 1.75 -5.05 -13.07
N LEU A 310 0.77 -5.96 -13.15
CA LEU A 310 0.85 -7.16 -13.99
C LEU A 310 0.86 -6.86 -15.49
N LYS A 311 0.45 -5.66 -15.92
CA LYS A 311 0.45 -5.26 -17.34
C LYS A 311 1.88 -5.08 -17.86
N GLU A 312 2.12 -5.53 -19.09
CA GLU A 312 3.44 -5.41 -19.74
C GLU A 312 3.89 -3.95 -19.95
N ASP A 313 2.96 -3.01 -20.01
CA ASP A 313 3.20 -1.59 -20.24
C ASP A 313 2.85 -0.72 -19.03
N ASN A 314 2.99 -1.25 -17.81
CA ASN A 314 2.67 -0.51 -16.59
C ASN A 314 3.52 0.78 -16.41
N ALA A 315 3.11 1.64 -15.48
CA ALA A 315 3.74 2.94 -15.25
C ALA A 315 5.23 2.86 -14.91
N VAL A 316 5.65 1.85 -14.15
CA VAL A 316 7.06 1.61 -13.78
C VAL A 316 7.88 1.25 -15.03
N ILE A 317 7.37 0.32 -15.84
CA ILE A 317 8.01 -0.11 -17.09
C ILE A 317 8.15 1.06 -18.06
N LYS A 318 7.08 1.86 -18.21
CA LYS A 318 7.08 3.09 -19.03
C LYS A 318 8.11 4.10 -18.51
N PHE A 319 8.22 4.28 -17.20
CA PHE A 319 9.18 5.19 -16.60
C PHE A 319 10.63 4.75 -16.87
N ILE A 320 10.96 3.48 -16.57
CA ILE A 320 12.31 2.94 -16.82
C ILE A 320 12.65 3.02 -18.32
N SER A 321 11.69 2.70 -19.20
CA SER A 321 11.89 2.73 -20.64
C SER A 321 12.16 4.13 -21.21
N ARG A 322 11.63 5.18 -20.57
CA ARG A 322 11.85 6.59 -20.98
C ARG A 322 13.13 7.20 -20.41
N ASN A 323 13.75 6.56 -19.41
CA ASN A 323 14.92 7.07 -18.70
C ASN A 323 16.08 6.04 -18.72
N LYS A 324 16.26 5.33 -19.85
CA LYS A 324 17.25 4.25 -19.98
C LYS A 324 18.70 4.73 -19.87
N ASP A 325 18.92 5.99 -20.19
CA ASP A 325 20.17 6.74 -20.10
C ASP A 325 20.66 6.95 -18.66
N LEU A 326 19.74 6.97 -17.68
CA LEU A 326 20.10 7.07 -16.27
C LEU A 326 20.79 5.80 -15.78
N SER A 327 21.72 5.96 -14.83
CA SER A 327 22.33 4.84 -14.12
C SER A 327 21.27 4.06 -13.31
N THR A 328 21.55 2.79 -13.01
CA THR A 328 20.64 1.98 -12.17
C THR A 328 20.39 2.62 -10.81
N ARG A 329 21.42 3.25 -10.20
CA ARG A 329 21.29 3.96 -8.92
C ARG A 329 20.34 5.16 -9.03
N GLU A 330 20.46 5.98 -10.07
CA GLU A 330 19.56 7.12 -10.29
C GLU A 330 18.12 6.69 -10.56
N LEU A 331 17.94 5.60 -11.31
CA LEU A 331 16.62 5.00 -11.53
C LEU A 331 16.01 4.52 -10.22
N LEU A 332 16.76 3.80 -9.38
CA LEU A 332 16.25 3.32 -8.08
C LEU A 332 15.76 4.46 -7.19
N ILE A 333 16.59 5.51 -7.03
CA ILE A 333 16.21 6.69 -6.22
C ILE A 333 14.89 7.30 -6.73
N LYS A 334 14.76 7.45 -8.05
CA LYS A 334 13.54 7.99 -8.66
C LYS A 334 12.35 7.03 -8.51
N LEU A 335 12.56 5.72 -8.65
CA LEU A 335 11.49 4.73 -8.60
C LEU A 335 10.86 4.63 -7.21
N PHE A 336 11.67 4.51 -6.16
CA PHE A 336 11.19 4.54 -4.77
C PHE A 336 10.42 5.81 -4.44
N TYR A 337 10.87 6.92 -5.00
CA TYR A 337 10.26 8.21 -4.77
C TYR A 337 8.91 8.38 -5.50
N LEU A 338 8.81 7.88 -6.74
CA LEU A 338 7.64 8.09 -7.60
C LEU A 338 6.57 7.03 -7.49
N PHE A 339 6.95 5.85 -7.04
CA PHE A 339 6.04 4.72 -6.90
C PHE A 339 6.04 4.17 -5.47
N PRO A 340 5.93 5.02 -4.42
CA PRO A 340 6.07 4.58 -3.03
C PRO A 340 4.95 3.60 -2.62
N THR A 341 3.78 3.70 -3.23
CA THR A 341 2.63 2.82 -2.94
C THR A 341 2.74 1.44 -3.60
N ILE A 342 3.70 1.25 -4.53
CA ILE A 342 3.90 -0.05 -5.17
C ILE A 342 4.57 -1.02 -4.20
N GLY A 343 5.46 -0.57 -3.33
CA GLY A 343 6.15 -1.43 -2.35
C GLY A 343 7.26 -2.32 -2.93
N TYR A 344 7.73 -2.05 -4.16
CA TYR A 344 8.88 -2.77 -4.71
C TYR A 344 10.13 -2.54 -3.86
N GLY A 345 10.87 -3.61 -3.59
CA GLY A 345 12.23 -3.57 -3.09
C GLY A 345 13.24 -3.24 -4.19
N ASP A 346 14.47 -2.98 -3.77
CA ASP A 346 15.62 -2.67 -4.61
C ASP A 346 15.96 -3.83 -5.56
N THR A 347 15.92 -5.09 -5.10
CA THR A 347 16.15 -6.26 -5.97
C THR A 347 15.14 -6.34 -7.12
N GLN A 348 13.85 -6.13 -6.84
CA GLN A 348 12.79 -6.21 -7.84
C GLN A 348 12.90 -5.08 -8.87
N TYR A 349 13.18 -3.85 -8.42
CA TYR A 349 13.46 -2.76 -9.34
C TYR A 349 14.70 -3.03 -10.20
N ILE A 350 15.79 -3.57 -9.61
CA ILE A 350 17.01 -3.92 -10.35
C ILE A 350 16.71 -4.97 -11.43
N GLU A 351 15.95 -6.01 -11.10
CA GLU A 351 15.54 -7.04 -12.07
C GLU A 351 14.74 -6.44 -13.24
N LEU A 352 13.78 -5.57 -12.93
CA LEU A 352 12.98 -4.89 -13.93
C LEU A 352 13.82 -3.97 -14.83
N ILE A 353 14.73 -3.19 -14.23
CA ILE A 353 15.68 -2.33 -14.94
C ILE A 353 16.55 -3.18 -15.88
N ASN A 354 17.11 -4.28 -15.38
CA ASN A 354 17.96 -5.17 -16.17
C ASN A 354 17.19 -5.80 -17.34
N LYS A 355 15.95 -6.25 -17.11
CA LYS A 355 15.08 -6.82 -18.15
C LYS A 355 14.81 -5.79 -19.27
N ILE A 356 14.51 -4.55 -18.91
CA ILE A 356 14.19 -3.47 -19.87
C ILE A 356 15.44 -3.00 -20.62
N LYS A 357 16.58 -2.86 -19.95
CA LYS A 357 17.85 -2.47 -20.59
C LYS A 357 18.36 -3.57 -21.54
N LYS A 358 18.25 -4.86 -21.17
CA LYS A 358 18.63 -5.99 -22.03
C LYS A 358 17.76 -6.12 -23.30
N LYS A 359 16.46 -5.80 -23.24
CA LYS A 359 15.59 -5.77 -24.43
C LYS A 359 15.98 -4.67 -25.44
N ALA A 360 16.80 -3.68 -25.04
CA ALA A 360 17.15 -2.53 -25.87
C ALA A 360 18.49 -2.66 -26.61
N THR A 361 19.33 -3.63 -26.24
CA THR A 361 20.56 -3.93 -26.98
C THR A 361 20.20 -4.75 -28.23
N PRO A 362 20.49 -4.27 -29.45
CA PRO A 362 20.35 -5.10 -30.64
C PRO A 362 21.21 -6.36 -30.46
N LYS A 363 20.68 -7.53 -30.84
CA LYS A 363 21.55 -8.67 -31.13
C LYS A 363 22.46 -8.23 -32.28
N ILE A 364 23.75 -8.08 -31.98
CA ILE A 364 24.81 -7.81 -32.97
C ILE A 364 24.91 -8.99 -33.92
#